data_AF-A0A0A5FWW9-F1
#
_entry.id   AF-A0A0A5FWW9-F1
#
_cell.length_a   1.000
_cell.length_b   1.000
_cell.length_c   1.000
_cell.angle_alpha   90.00
_cell.angle_beta   90.00
_cell.angle_gamma   90.00
#
_symmetry.space_group_name_H-M   'P 1'
#
loop_
_entity.id
_entity.type
_entity.pdbx_description
1 polymer ?
#
loop_
_entity_poly.entity_id
_entity_poly.type
_entity_poly.pdbx_seq_one_letter_code
_entity_poly.pdbx_strand_id
1 'polypeptide(L)'
;MYWNIQELINKMDTTPIPYIKLTVYGMLIGILVEWYSLNAIFKGHFKVNWLIVPTLLLMILAFIPDYYWFAWFGVGKPWFVAPFRFRESQMALDIITGILLVRSLSNGG
;
A
#
# COMPACT_ATOMS: atom_id res chain seq x y z
N MET A 1 -4.34 -17.98 31.38
CA MET A 1 -4.57 -18.45 29.99
C MET A 1 -5.02 -17.32 29.07
N TYR A 2 -6.08 -16.55 29.41
CA TYR A 2 -6.55 -15.41 28.59
C TYR A 2 -5.48 -14.33 28.34
N TRP A 3 -4.70 -13.95 29.37
CA TRP A 3 -3.62 -12.96 29.26
C TRP A 3 -2.49 -13.37 28.30
N ASN A 4 -2.11 -14.65 28.26
CA ASN A 4 -1.11 -15.15 27.30
C ASN A 4 -1.63 -15.09 25.85
N ILE A 5 -2.92 -15.33 25.63
CA ILE A 5 -3.50 -15.26 24.29
C ILE A 5 -3.53 -13.80 23.81
N GLN A 6 -3.92 -12.85 24.67
CA GLN A 6 -3.88 -11.42 24.39
C GLN A 6 -2.44 -10.92 24.10
N GLU A 7 -1.45 -11.39 24.87
CA GLU A 7 -0.05 -11.03 24.64
C GLU A 7 0.50 -11.60 23.33
N LEU A 8 0.10 -12.82 22.96
CA LEU A 8 0.47 -13.44 21.69
C LEU A 8 -0.20 -12.75 20.50
N ILE A 9 -1.47 -12.35 20.63
CA ILE A 9 -2.17 -11.57 19.61
C ILE A 9 -1.48 -10.22 19.43
N ASN A 10 -1.19 -9.50 20.52
CA ASN A 10 -0.48 -8.23 20.46
C ASN A 10 0.93 -8.38 19.89
N LYS A 11 1.68 -9.42 20.24
CA LYS A 11 2.99 -9.71 19.63
C LYS A 11 2.89 -10.04 18.15
N MET A 12 1.87 -10.78 17.72
CA MET A 12 1.67 -11.07 16.30
C MET A 12 1.22 -9.83 15.53
N ASP A 13 0.30 -9.02 16.06
CA ASP A 13 -0.21 -7.82 15.38
C ASP A 13 0.84 -6.72 15.30
N THR A 14 1.76 -6.66 16.27
CA THR A 14 2.94 -5.76 16.25
C THR A 14 4.11 -6.29 15.42
N THR A 15 4.06 -7.53 14.91
CA THR A 15 5.11 -7.97 13.99
C THR A 15 4.96 -7.31 12.62
N PRO A 16 6.05 -6.84 11.98
CA PRO A 16 5.99 -6.18 10.68
C PRO A 16 5.53 -7.11 9.54
N ILE A 17 5.53 -8.43 9.76
CA ILE A 17 5.22 -9.45 8.75
C ILE A 17 3.75 -9.39 8.29
N PRO A 18 2.74 -9.42 9.18
CA PRO A 18 1.34 -9.26 8.78
C PRO A 18 1.03 -7.92 8.10
N TYR A 19 1.69 -6.84 8.51
CA TYR A 19 1.53 -5.53 7.88
C TYR A 19 1.99 -5.51 6.43
N ILE A 20 3.24 -5.92 6.18
CA ILE A 20 3.82 -5.97 4.83
C ILE A 20 2.97 -6.88 3.92
N LYS A 21 2.48 -8.01 4.44
CA LYS A 21 1.59 -8.90 3.68
C LYS A 21 0.31 -8.19 3.24
N LEU A 22 -0.32 -7.40 4.12
CA LEU A 22 -1.55 -6.68 3.78
C LEU A 22 -1.29 -5.58 2.75
N THR A 23 -0.21 -4.82 2.89
CA THR A 23 0.20 -3.82 1.90
C THR A 23 0.41 -4.45 0.52
N VAL A 24 1.12 -5.58 0.48
CA VAL A 24 1.34 -6.34 -0.75
C VAL A 24 0.01 -6.84 -1.33
N TYR A 25 -0.90 -7.38 -0.51
CA TYR A 25 -2.22 -7.82 -0.99
C TYR A 25 -3.06 -6.66 -1.52
N GLY A 26 -3.08 -5.51 -0.85
CA GLY A 26 -3.77 -4.31 -1.32
C GLY A 26 -3.25 -3.85 -2.69
N MET A 27 -1.93 -3.79 -2.85
CA MET A 27 -1.31 -3.48 -4.14
C MET A 27 -1.63 -4.51 -5.22
N LEU A 28 -1.58 -5.80 -4.90
CA LEU A 28 -1.93 -6.86 -5.86
C LEU A 28 -3.39 -6.76 -6.32
N ILE A 29 -4.31 -6.42 -5.41
CA ILE A 29 -5.71 -6.15 -5.77
C ILE A 29 -5.76 -4.97 -6.76
N GLY A 30 -5.06 -3.87 -6.48
CA GLY A 30 -5.00 -2.73 -7.41
C GLY A 30 -4.43 -3.08 -8.78
N ILE A 31 -3.39 -3.92 -8.82
CA ILE A 31 -2.79 -4.42 -10.06
C ILE A 31 -3.80 -5.27 -10.85
N LEU A 32 -4.55 -6.13 -10.16
CA LEU A 32 -5.57 -6.99 -10.78
C LEU A 32 -6.78 -6.20 -11.28
N VAL A 33 -7.16 -5.10 -10.61
CA VAL A 33 -8.23 -4.20 -11.08
C VAL A 33 -7.89 -3.62 -12.46
N GLU A 34 -6.61 -3.32 -12.71
CA GLU A 34 -6.10 -2.87 -14.00
C GLU A 34 -5.79 -4.02 -14.97
N TRP A 35 -6.65 -5.06 -15.00
CA TRP A 35 -6.42 -6.27 -15.79
C TRP A 35 -6.21 -6.02 -17.29
N TYR A 36 -6.94 -5.07 -17.89
CA TYR A 36 -6.80 -4.73 -19.32
C TYR A 36 -5.41 -4.20 -19.65
N SER A 37 -4.95 -3.23 -18.85
CA SER A 37 -3.61 -2.63 -18.93
C SER A 37 -2.54 -3.68 -18.66
N LEU A 38 -2.75 -4.54 -17.66
CA LEU A 38 -1.84 -5.62 -17.29
C LEU A 38 -1.71 -6.66 -18.41
N ASN A 39 -2.80 -7.05 -19.06
CA ASN A 39 -2.81 -7.96 -20.20
C ASN A 39 -2.07 -7.36 -21.41
N ALA A 40 -2.19 -6.04 -21.64
CA ALA A 40 -1.43 -5.35 -22.67
C ALA A 40 0.09 -5.39 -22.39
N ILE A 41 0.49 -5.18 -21.14
CA ILE A 41 1.89 -5.30 -20.70
C ILE A 41 2.42 -6.73 -20.95
N PHE A 42 1.66 -7.76 -20.59
CA PHE A 42 2.04 -9.16 -20.83
C PHE A 42 2.15 -9.52 -22.32
N LYS A 43 1.41 -8.82 -23.18
CA LYS A 43 1.52 -8.95 -24.65
C LYS A 43 2.68 -8.15 -25.26
N GLY A 44 3.50 -7.50 -24.45
CA GLY A 44 4.68 -6.74 -24.89
C GLY A 44 4.41 -5.26 -25.17
N HIS A 45 3.21 -4.74 -24.90
CA HIS A 45 2.90 -3.31 -25.01
C HIS A 45 3.34 -2.55 -23.74
N PHE A 46 4.65 -2.59 -23.46
CA PHE A 46 5.25 -1.93 -22.30
C PHE A 46 5.68 -0.50 -22.65
N LYS A 47 5.22 0.47 -21.85
CA LYS A 47 5.69 1.85 -21.96
C LYS A 47 5.69 2.52 -20.60
N VAL A 48 6.87 3.01 -20.20
CA VAL A 48 7.02 3.74 -18.94
C VAL A 48 6.60 5.19 -19.15
N ASN A 49 5.65 5.65 -18.34
CA ASN A 49 5.22 7.04 -18.29
C ASN A 49 5.74 7.73 -17.02
N TRP A 50 5.70 9.06 -17.02
CA TRP A 50 6.09 9.92 -15.90
C TRP A 50 5.34 9.61 -14.59
N LEU A 51 4.18 8.96 -14.67
CA LEU A 51 3.44 8.43 -13.51
C LEU A 51 4.28 7.47 -12.64
N ILE A 52 5.37 6.89 -13.15
CA ILE A 52 6.23 6.02 -12.35
C ILE A 52 6.83 6.75 -11.14
N VAL A 53 7.14 8.04 -11.26
CA VAL A 53 7.74 8.84 -10.18
C VAL A 53 6.80 8.97 -8.98
N PRO A 54 5.55 9.48 -9.13
CA PRO A 54 4.61 9.53 -8.02
C PRO A 54 4.22 8.13 -7.51
N THR A 55 4.17 7.11 -8.36
CA THR A 55 3.92 5.73 -7.92
C THR A 55 5.03 5.23 -6.99
N LEU A 56 6.29 5.41 -7.34
CA LEU A 56 7.41 4.97 -6.50
C LEU A 56 7.44 5.71 -5.16
N LEU A 57 7.13 7.01 -5.17
CA LEU A 57 7.00 7.79 -3.95
C LEU A 57 5.89 7.23 -3.05
N LEU A 58 4.68 7.00 -3.60
CA LEU A 58 3.58 6.42 -2.85
C LEU A 58 3.90 5.01 -2.34
N MET A 59 4.58 4.20 -3.14
CA MET A 59 5.00 2.86 -2.73
C MET A 59 5.94 2.91 -1.52
N ILE A 60 6.94 3.80 -1.54
CA ILE A 60 7.83 3.96 -0.38
C ILE A 60 7.04 4.36 0.86
N LEU A 61 6.08 5.29 0.74
CA LEU A 61 5.26 5.74 1.86
C LEU A 61 4.30 4.66 2.37
N ALA A 62 3.70 3.89 1.48
CA ALA A 62 2.74 2.82 1.79
C ALA A 62 3.39 1.66 2.57
N PHE A 63 4.67 1.38 2.33
CA PHE A 63 5.40 0.33 3.02
C PHE A 63 5.86 0.73 4.43
N ILE A 64 5.70 2.00 4.83
CA ILE A 64 6.04 2.45 6.19
C ILE A 64 4.88 2.10 7.14
N PRO A 65 5.11 1.24 8.16
CA PRO A 65 4.11 0.91 9.16
C PRO A 65 3.38 2.10 9.79
N ASP A 66 2.07 1.96 9.98
CA ASP A 66 1.18 2.94 10.61
C ASP A 66 1.69 3.39 11.99
N TYR A 67 2.29 2.48 12.77
CA TYR A 67 2.88 2.82 14.06
C TYR A 67 4.04 3.84 13.97
N TYR A 68 4.81 3.87 12.88
CA TYR A 68 5.83 4.90 12.67
C TYR A 68 5.18 6.25 12.36
N TRP A 69 4.10 6.26 11.58
CA TRP A 69 3.32 7.47 11.31
C TRP A 69 2.71 8.05 12.60
N PHE A 70 2.19 7.17 13.47
CA PHE A 70 1.74 7.56 14.80
C PHE A 70 2.89 8.07 15.69
N ALA A 71 4.06 7.44 15.67
CA ALA A 71 5.21 7.86 16.46
C ALA A 71 5.79 9.21 16.00
N TRP A 72 5.86 9.47 14.69
CA TRP A 72 6.43 10.70 14.14
C TRP A 72 5.51 11.90 14.28
N PHE A 73 4.20 11.72 14.07
CA PHE A 73 3.25 12.82 13.99
C PHE A 73 2.30 12.89 15.19
N GLY A 74 2.04 11.79 15.89
CA GLY A 74 1.05 11.75 16.98
C GLY A 74 -0.40 11.79 16.47
N VAL A 75 -1.35 11.90 17.40
CA VAL A 75 -2.79 11.74 17.10
C VAL A 75 -3.43 13.01 16.52
N GLY A 76 -2.97 14.21 16.92
CA GLY A 76 -3.56 15.51 16.57
C GLY A 76 -2.90 16.30 15.44
N LYS A 77 -1.99 15.69 14.67
CA LYS A 77 -1.21 16.33 13.60
C LYS A 77 -1.75 15.98 12.19
N PRO A 78 -1.24 16.61 11.11
CA PRO A 78 -2.06 17.18 10.03
C PRO A 78 -2.79 16.14 9.16
N TRP A 79 -3.87 16.59 8.54
CA TRP A 79 -4.83 15.79 7.75
C TRP A 79 -4.17 14.93 6.67
N PHE A 80 -3.07 15.37 6.06
CA PHE A 80 -2.38 14.64 4.99
C PHE A 80 -1.68 13.36 5.46
N VAL A 81 -1.47 13.18 6.77
CA VAL A 81 -0.92 11.94 7.35
C VAL A 81 -2.05 10.98 7.75
N ALA A 82 -3.30 11.42 7.79
CA ALA A 82 -4.44 10.58 8.14
C ALA A 82 -4.57 9.32 7.27
N PRO A 83 -4.37 9.37 5.94
CA PRO A 83 -4.46 8.18 5.09
C PRO A 83 -3.47 7.06 5.45
N PHE A 84 -2.33 7.39 6.04
CA PHE A 84 -1.29 6.43 6.44
C PHE A 84 -1.45 5.91 7.88
N ARG A 85 -2.38 6.47 8.65
CA ARG A 85 -2.63 6.10 10.06
C ARG A 85 -3.79 5.14 10.24
N PHE A 86 -4.81 5.23 9.38
CA PHE A 86 -5.97 4.35 9.48
C PHE A 86 -5.82 3.20 8.50
N ARG A 87 -5.97 1.97 9.01
CA ARG A 87 -5.75 0.73 8.25
C ARG A 87 -6.63 0.64 7.01
N GLU A 88 -7.86 1.14 7.09
CA GLU A 88 -8.82 1.19 5.98
C GLU A 88 -8.38 2.18 4.89
N SER A 89 -7.91 3.35 5.30
CA SER A 89 -7.43 4.38 4.37
C SER A 89 -6.12 3.97 3.73
N GLN A 90 -5.27 3.30 4.50
CA GLN A 90 -4.03 2.76 4.00
C GLN A 90 -4.27 1.67 2.96
N MET A 91 -5.21 0.76 3.20
CA MET A 91 -5.56 -0.27 2.22
C MET A 91 -6.05 0.36 0.90
N ALA A 92 -6.79 1.47 0.96
CA ALA A 92 -7.17 2.21 -0.24
C ALA A 92 -5.94 2.82 -0.96
N LEU A 93 -4.97 3.36 -0.22
CA LEU A 93 -3.70 3.83 -0.78
C LEU A 93 -2.90 2.71 -1.44
N ASP A 94 -2.85 1.53 -0.82
CA ASP A 94 -2.14 0.37 -1.36
C ASP A 94 -2.76 -0.05 -2.70
N ILE A 95 -4.09 -0.10 -2.78
CA ILE A 95 -4.84 -0.38 -4.02
C ILE A 95 -4.54 0.69 -5.09
N ILE A 96 -4.63 1.98 -4.72
CA ILE A 96 -4.34 3.09 -5.65
C ILE A 96 -2.89 3.01 -6.15
N THR A 97 -1.95 2.66 -5.28
CA THR A 97 -0.54 2.48 -5.64
C THR A 97 -0.37 1.33 -6.63
N GLY A 98 -1.09 0.22 -6.44
CA GLY A 98 -1.12 -0.89 -7.39
C GLY A 98 -1.67 -0.50 -8.77
N ILE A 99 -2.78 0.25 -8.80
CA ILE A 99 -3.37 0.79 -10.03
C ILE A 99 -2.38 1.71 -10.75
N LEU A 100 -1.79 2.66 -10.02
CA LEU A 100 -0.82 3.60 -10.57
C LEU A 100 0.45 2.91 -11.07
N LEU A 101 0.86 1.81 -10.45
CA LEU A 101 1.96 0.98 -10.95
C LEU A 101 1.64 0.43 -12.32
N VAL A 102 0.49 -0.22 -12.50
CA VAL A 102 0.12 -0.77 -13.83
C VAL A 102 -0.03 0.35 -14.86
N ARG A 103 -0.69 1.46 -14.50
CA ARG A 103 -0.86 2.62 -15.40
C ARG A 103 0.45 3.32 -15.74
N SER A 104 1.45 3.28 -14.86
CA SER A 104 2.76 3.85 -15.13
C SER A 104 3.58 3.02 -16.13
N LEU A 105 3.24 1.74 -16.28
CA LEU A 105 3.91 0.78 -17.17
C LEU A 105 3.10 0.47 -18.44
N SER A 106 1.86 0.96 -18.50
CA SER A 106 0.96 0.89 -19.64
C SER A 106 0.80 2.27 -20.27
N ASN A 107 0.42 2.31 -21.55
CA ASN A 107 0.20 3.56 -22.26
C ASN A 107 -1.05 4.23 -21.67
N GLY A 108 -0.87 5.30 -20.90
CA GLY A 108 -1.97 6.04 -20.27
C GLY A 108 -2.98 6.54 -21.29
N GLY A 109 -4.22 6.05 -21.18
CA GLY A 109 -5.39 6.38 -21.98
C GLY A 109 -6.53 5.48 -21.61
#